data_AF-A0A7S0UTV5-F1
#
_entry.id   AF-A0A7S0UTV5-F1
#
_cell.length_a   1.000
_cell.length_b   1.000
_cell.length_c   1.000
_cell.angle_alpha   90.00
_cell.angle_beta   90.00
_cell.angle_gamma   90.00
#
_symmetry.space_group_name_H-M   'P 1'
#
loop_
_entity.id
_entity.type
_entity.pdbx_description
1 polymer ?
#
loop_
_entity_poly.entity_id
_entity_poly.type
_entity_poly.pdbx_seq_one_letter_code
_entity_poly.pdbx_strand_id
1 'polypeptide(L)'
;MSSLRKKKVQVVDFDMDIAERPFLDSKFGEPIDSYFKRLRNTPVPFPLTKKAVIDEEGLYIHKRPIEMGSNRNSGVNSSLLIAGTVFYHVLVYWKKPNGKIDRFDFAPDNGCDSTDNLFEGTKARRIHNEDVDVPKSDICPFLFLGVLHLDLKSSPLIKSALEFVQSRDYHPITCNCIHFADFFVRLATRGVVSSVPLLYDITCGSIPVENPPLLAILEILYVTFWIQVCDGSKLLAAYRMRCGHEIRDPGSTRGLRIVTEKASFVEENGYGDDERANKDHDDNDDGDGDGDGDSDDDYDGDGGDNSREEEADFGRSRTQQLPLDVTATAAAVA
;
A
#
# COMPACT_ATOMS: atom_id res chain seq x y z
N MET A 1 48.78 -8.44 12.36
CA MET A 1 48.05 -7.43 13.17
C MET A 1 46.61 -7.43 12.69
N SER A 2 45.67 -7.81 13.57
CA SER A 2 44.25 -7.87 13.27
C SER A 2 43.70 -6.44 13.14
N SER A 3 43.32 -6.04 11.93
CA SER A 3 42.69 -4.74 11.67
C SER A 3 41.27 -4.76 12.23
N LEU A 4 41.08 -4.13 13.39
CA LEU A 4 39.77 -3.88 13.99
C LEU A 4 39.01 -2.87 13.11
N ARG A 5 38.26 -3.39 12.14
CA ARG A 5 37.30 -2.60 11.34
C ARG A 5 36.24 -2.03 12.28
N LYS A 6 36.25 -0.71 12.46
CA LYS A 6 35.22 0.00 13.23
C LYS A 6 33.92 0.02 12.40
N LYS A 7 32.93 -0.78 12.81
CA LYS A 7 31.55 -0.67 12.30
C LYS A 7 31.04 0.74 12.60
N LYS A 8 30.73 1.51 11.55
CA LYS A 8 30.06 2.81 11.69
C LYS A 8 28.57 2.55 11.79
N VAL A 9 28.05 2.50 13.02
CA VAL A 9 26.60 2.39 13.26
C VAL A 9 25.96 3.73 12.92
N GLN A 10 25.22 3.79 11.82
CA GLN A 10 24.38 4.95 11.53
C GLN A 10 23.06 4.77 12.28
N VAL A 11 22.89 5.54 13.34
CA VAL A 11 21.61 5.60 14.05
C VAL A 11 20.70 6.56 13.29
N VAL A 12 19.66 6.02 12.67
CA VAL A 12 18.57 6.83 12.10
C VAL A 12 17.44 6.83 13.11
N ASP A 13 17.08 8.01 13.61
CA ASP A 13 15.93 8.19 14.49
C ASP A 13 14.65 7.83 13.74
N PHE A 14 13.82 6.95 14.32
CA PHE A 14 12.47 6.73 13.83
C PHE A 14 11.54 7.65 14.59
N ASP A 15 11.20 8.77 13.96
CA ASP A 15 10.23 9.69 14.54
C ASP A 15 8.82 9.14 14.32
N MET A 16 8.31 8.43 15.35
CA MET A 16 6.96 7.89 15.35
C MET A 16 5.90 8.99 15.22
N ASP A 17 6.17 10.21 15.71
CA ASP A 17 5.21 11.31 15.63
C ASP A 17 5.02 11.79 14.18
N ILE A 18 6.10 11.73 13.39
CA ILE A 18 6.04 11.96 11.93
C ILE A 18 5.37 10.78 11.24
N ALA A 19 5.74 9.56 11.63
CA ALA A 19 5.22 8.34 11.02
C ALA A 19 3.71 8.12 11.24
N GLU A 20 3.13 8.73 12.28
CA GLU A 20 1.69 8.70 12.56
C GLU A 20 0.85 9.63 11.68
N ARG A 21 1.47 10.61 11.00
CA ARG A 21 0.72 11.54 10.16
C ARG A 21 0.42 10.93 8.79
N PRO A 22 -0.79 11.12 8.23
CA PRO A 22 -1.04 10.75 6.85
C PRO A 22 -0.11 11.55 5.93
N PHE A 23 0.17 11.02 4.73
CA PHE A 23 0.98 11.74 3.75
C PHE A 23 0.32 13.06 3.33
N LEU A 24 -1.01 13.05 3.23
CA LEU A 24 -1.83 14.22 2.96
C LEU A 24 -3.06 14.20 3.86
N ASP A 25 -3.20 15.24 4.69
CA ASP A 25 -4.39 15.44 5.51
C ASP A 25 -5.63 15.68 4.65
N SER A 26 -6.73 15.01 5.02
CA SER A 26 -8.06 15.25 4.47
C SER A 26 -8.64 16.56 4.99
N LYS A 27 -9.25 17.37 4.12
CA LYS A 27 -10.08 18.49 4.60
C LYS A 27 -11.48 17.99 4.96
N PHE A 28 -12.12 18.60 5.94
CA PHE A 28 -13.48 18.25 6.33
C PHE A 28 -14.44 18.44 5.14
N GLY A 29 -15.20 17.40 4.80
CA GLY A 29 -16.12 17.40 3.67
C GLY A 29 -15.45 17.43 2.28
N GLU A 30 -14.15 17.14 2.19
CA GLU A 30 -13.44 17.10 0.91
C GLU A 30 -13.92 15.92 0.04
N PRO A 31 -14.39 16.18 -1.20
CA PRO A 31 -14.70 15.14 -2.16
C PRO A 31 -13.49 14.26 -2.52
N ILE A 32 -13.73 12.99 -2.87
CA ILE A 32 -12.68 12.03 -3.23
C ILE A 32 -11.81 12.53 -4.38
N ASP A 33 -12.43 13.06 -5.43
CA ASP A 33 -11.77 13.58 -6.63
C ASP A 33 -10.89 14.79 -6.29
N SER A 34 -11.39 15.70 -5.44
CA SER A 34 -10.62 16.83 -4.93
C SER A 34 -9.40 16.36 -4.14
N TYR A 35 -9.59 15.43 -3.20
CA TYR A 35 -8.48 14.88 -2.41
C TYR A 35 -7.41 14.24 -3.31
N PHE A 36 -7.81 13.38 -4.25
CA PHE A 36 -6.88 12.72 -5.15
C PHE A 36 -6.21 13.69 -6.13
N LYS A 37 -6.89 14.76 -6.55
CA LYS A 37 -6.28 15.85 -7.33
C LYS A 37 -5.17 16.55 -6.53
N ARG A 38 -5.40 16.82 -5.24
CA ARG A 38 -4.35 17.38 -4.37
C ARG A 38 -3.22 16.38 -4.15
N LEU A 39 -3.55 15.11 -3.88
CA LEU A 39 -2.58 14.06 -3.66
C LEU A 39 -1.62 13.90 -4.83
N ARG A 40 -2.10 13.92 -6.09
CA ARG A 40 -1.27 13.90 -7.30
C ARG A 40 -0.35 15.11 -7.42
N ASN A 41 -0.78 16.27 -6.93
CA ASN A 41 -0.01 17.52 -7.00
C ASN A 41 0.93 17.71 -5.80
N THR A 42 0.84 16.85 -4.78
CA THR A 42 1.73 16.88 -3.62
C THR A 42 3.04 16.17 -4.00
N PRO A 43 4.21 16.84 -3.89
CA PRO A 43 5.48 16.20 -4.16
C PRO A 43 5.72 15.00 -3.23
N VAL A 44 6.03 13.85 -3.82
CA VAL A 44 6.41 12.65 -3.07
C VAL A 44 7.93 12.69 -2.84
N PRO A 45 8.43 12.52 -1.59
CA PRO A 45 9.85 12.69 -1.28
C PRO A 45 10.74 11.51 -1.74
N PHE A 46 10.18 10.53 -2.45
CA PHE A 46 10.85 9.33 -2.94
C PHE A 46 10.25 8.89 -4.28
N PRO A 47 11.04 8.22 -5.14
CA PRO A 47 10.56 7.73 -6.42
C PRO A 47 9.55 6.59 -6.22
N LEU A 48 8.37 6.74 -6.82
CA LEU A 48 7.36 5.69 -6.91
C LEU A 48 7.45 5.08 -8.31
N THR A 49 7.67 3.76 -8.39
CA THR A 49 7.83 3.10 -9.69
C THR A 49 6.73 2.07 -9.91
N LYS A 50 6.01 2.21 -11.02
CA LYS A 50 5.05 1.20 -11.49
C LYS A 50 5.82 0.04 -12.14
N LYS A 51 5.52 -1.20 -11.74
CA LYS A 51 6.18 -2.42 -12.20
C LYS A 51 5.17 -3.47 -12.64
N ALA A 52 5.46 -4.20 -13.72
CA ALA A 52 4.63 -5.32 -14.16
C ALA A 52 4.96 -6.63 -13.41
N VAL A 53 6.18 -6.74 -12.87
CA VAL A 53 6.69 -7.93 -12.18
C VAL A 53 7.55 -7.52 -10.97
N ILE A 54 7.77 -8.45 -10.04
CA ILE A 54 8.67 -8.28 -8.89
C ILE A 54 10.08 -8.73 -9.30
N ASP A 55 10.86 -7.80 -9.83
CA ASP A 55 12.18 -8.04 -10.44
C ASP A 55 13.36 -7.51 -9.61
N GLU A 56 13.15 -6.47 -8.82
CA GLU A 56 14.16 -5.84 -7.96
C GLU A 56 13.97 -6.18 -6.47
N GLU A 57 15.05 -6.15 -5.70
CA GLU A 57 14.98 -6.27 -4.24
C GLU A 57 14.20 -5.11 -3.62
N GLY A 58 13.33 -5.39 -2.65
CA GLY A 58 12.63 -4.35 -1.89
C GLY A 58 11.15 -4.62 -1.69
N LEU A 59 10.42 -3.55 -1.34
CA LEU A 59 8.99 -3.59 -1.04
C LEU A 59 8.15 -3.27 -2.27
N TYR A 60 7.09 -4.06 -2.43
CA TYR A 60 6.08 -3.88 -3.46
C TYR A 60 4.70 -3.88 -2.84
N ILE A 61 3.84 -3.00 -3.36
CA ILE A 61 2.42 -2.98 -3.05
C ILE A 61 1.66 -3.45 -4.27
N HIS A 62 0.73 -4.36 -4.04
CA HIS A 62 -0.18 -4.81 -5.07
C HIS A 62 -1.61 -4.68 -4.55
N LYS A 63 -2.47 -4.11 -5.38
CA LYS A 63 -3.91 -4.12 -5.14
C LYS A 63 -4.58 -5.05 -6.14
N ARG A 64 -5.55 -5.82 -5.66
CA ARG A 64 -6.37 -6.70 -6.49
C ARG A 64 -7.85 -6.55 -6.14
N PRO A 65 -8.78 -6.79 -7.09
CA PRO A 65 -10.20 -6.81 -6.78
C PRO A 65 -10.51 -7.73 -5.59
N ILE A 66 -11.44 -7.32 -4.72
CA ILE A 66 -11.88 -8.09 -3.55
C ILE A 66 -12.49 -9.43 -4.03
N GLU A 67 -11.91 -10.54 -3.59
CA GLU A 67 -12.52 -11.86 -3.74
C GLU A 67 -13.61 -12.06 -2.69
N MET A 68 -14.86 -12.11 -3.14
CA MET A 68 -15.99 -12.60 -2.34
C MET A 68 -15.93 -14.12 -2.25
N GLY A 69 -16.36 -14.69 -1.11
CA GLY A 69 -16.34 -16.13 -0.86
C GLY A 69 -17.12 -16.98 -1.87
N SER A 70 -17.08 -18.29 -1.68
CA SER A 70 -17.56 -19.36 -2.57
C SER A 70 -19.02 -19.27 -3.07
N ASN A 71 -19.80 -18.29 -2.63
CA ASN A 71 -21.06 -17.90 -3.26
C ASN A 71 -20.86 -17.06 -4.54
N ARG A 72 -20.05 -17.58 -5.49
CA ARG A 72 -19.93 -17.00 -6.85
C ARG A 72 -21.27 -16.90 -7.59
N ASN A 73 -22.29 -17.60 -7.11
CA ASN A 73 -23.65 -17.60 -7.65
C ASN A 73 -24.54 -16.47 -7.11
N SER A 74 -24.12 -15.68 -6.11
CA SER A 74 -24.96 -14.60 -5.58
C SER A 74 -24.90 -13.31 -6.39
N GLY A 75 -23.94 -13.17 -7.33
CA GLY A 75 -23.81 -11.98 -8.17
C GLY A 75 -23.55 -10.67 -7.39
N VAL A 76 -23.36 -10.75 -6.07
CA VAL A 76 -23.11 -9.59 -5.22
C VAL A 76 -21.63 -9.26 -5.32
N ASN A 77 -21.29 -8.39 -6.27
CA ASN A 77 -20.02 -7.67 -6.24
C ASN A 77 -19.95 -6.91 -4.92
N SER A 78 -18.80 -6.97 -4.21
CA SER A 78 -18.61 -6.13 -3.02
C SER A 78 -18.93 -4.70 -3.42
N SER A 79 -19.85 -4.07 -2.69
CA SER A 79 -20.35 -2.75 -3.03
C SER A 79 -19.20 -1.73 -3.04
N LEU A 80 -18.12 -2.00 -2.29
CA LEU A 80 -16.87 -1.23 -2.29
C LEU A 80 -16.11 -1.23 -3.62
N LEU A 81 -16.34 -2.20 -4.52
CA LEU A 81 -15.68 -2.25 -5.83
C LEU A 81 -16.06 -1.06 -6.73
N ILE A 82 -17.19 -0.39 -6.49
CA ILE A 82 -17.62 0.79 -7.24
C ILE A 82 -16.67 1.98 -7.06
N ALA A 83 -15.86 1.97 -6.01
CA ALA A 83 -14.88 3.01 -5.72
C ALA A 83 -13.50 2.74 -6.37
N GLY A 84 -13.44 1.87 -7.38
CA GLY A 84 -12.23 1.57 -8.11
C GLY A 84 -11.19 0.87 -7.23
N THR A 85 -9.90 1.13 -7.46
CA THR A 85 -8.81 0.47 -6.73
C THR A 85 -8.65 0.95 -5.29
N VAL A 86 -9.39 2.00 -4.89
CA VAL A 86 -9.28 2.60 -3.55
C VAL A 86 -9.50 1.55 -2.45
N PHE A 87 -10.54 0.72 -2.61
CA PHE A 87 -10.91 -0.33 -1.66
C PHE A 87 -10.53 -1.74 -2.11
N TYR A 88 -9.65 -1.87 -3.10
CA TYR A 88 -9.12 -3.18 -3.48
C TYR A 88 -8.34 -3.81 -2.32
N HIS A 89 -8.28 -5.13 -2.31
CA HIS A 89 -7.49 -5.86 -1.32
C HIS A 89 -6.01 -5.54 -1.52
N VAL A 90 -5.33 -5.17 -0.44
CA VAL A 90 -3.92 -4.73 -0.49
C VAL A 90 -3.00 -5.83 0.02
N LEU A 91 -2.02 -6.17 -0.80
CA LEU A 91 -0.97 -7.12 -0.51
C LEU A 91 0.37 -6.39 -0.46
N VAL A 92 1.19 -6.70 0.55
CA VAL A 92 2.57 -6.23 0.62
C VAL A 92 3.50 -7.39 0.31
N TYR A 93 4.38 -7.20 -0.66
CA TYR A 93 5.41 -8.17 -1.00
C TYR A 93 6.79 -7.63 -0.64
N TRP A 94 7.66 -8.55 -0.24
CA TRP A 94 9.08 -8.26 -0.05
C TRP A 94 9.92 -9.22 -0.86
N LYS A 95 10.63 -8.69 -1.86
CA LYS A 95 11.67 -9.41 -2.59
C LYS A 95 12.95 -9.36 -1.76
N LYS A 96 13.39 -10.52 -1.27
CA LYS A 96 14.60 -10.68 -0.45
C LYS A 96 15.86 -10.67 -1.34
N PRO A 97 17.05 -10.36 -0.77
CA PRO A 97 18.32 -10.41 -1.52
C PRO A 97 18.62 -11.77 -2.16
N ASN A 98 18.10 -12.86 -1.57
CA ASN A 98 18.27 -14.21 -2.09
C ASN A 98 17.27 -14.59 -3.20
N GLY A 99 16.51 -13.62 -3.73
CA GLY A 99 15.55 -13.81 -4.81
C GLY A 99 14.20 -14.39 -4.39
N LYS A 100 14.04 -14.84 -3.15
CA LYS A 100 12.75 -15.34 -2.65
C LYS A 100 11.81 -14.19 -2.31
N ILE A 101 10.50 -14.44 -2.35
CA ILE A 101 9.48 -13.43 -2.14
C ILE A 101 8.60 -13.82 -0.96
N ASP A 102 8.47 -12.92 0.00
CA ASP A 102 7.48 -13.06 1.08
C ASP A 102 6.26 -12.19 0.77
N ARG A 103 5.09 -12.66 1.19
CA ARG A 103 3.82 -11.93 1.10
C ARG A 103 3.24 -11.71 2.49
N PHE A 104 2.89 -10.47 2.77
CA PHE A 104 2.15 -10.05 3.97
C PHE A 104 0.73 -9.67 3.57
N ASP A 105 -0.23 -10.34 4.18
CA ASP A 105 -1.60 -10.37 3.73
C ASP A 105 -2.55 -10.48 4.92
N PHE A 106 -3.19 -9.37 5.27
CA PHE A 106 -4.12 -9.30 6.39
C PHE A 106 -5.56 -9.35 5.86
N ALA A 107 -6.23 -10.49 6.05
CA ALA A 107 -7.58 -10.73 5.58
C ALA A 107 -8.32 -11.67 6.55
N PRO A 108 -9.62 -11.91 6.36
CA PRO A 108 -10.37 -12.83 7.20
C PRO A 108 -9.92 -14.31 7.01
N ASP A 109 -10.07 -15.12 8.06
CA ASP A 109 -9.69 -16.55 8.09
C ASP A 109 -10.66 -17.46 7.30
N ASN A 110 -11.74 -16.88 6.75
CA ASN A 110 -12.73 -17.58 5.92
C ASN A 110 -12.29 -17.74 4.44
N GLY A 111 -11.06 -17.33 4.10
CA GLY A 111 -10.54 -17.42 2.73
C GLY A 111 -11.06 -16.36 1.76
N CYS A 112 -11.79 -15.34 2.25
CA CYS A 112 -12.26 -14.20 1.47
C CYS A 112 -11.34 -12.98 1.67
N ASP A 113 -11.58 -11.90 0.92
CA ASP A 113 -10.94 -10.59 1.15
C ASP A 113 -11.81 -9.64 2.00
N SER A 114 -13.10 -9.96 2.15
CA SER A 114 -14.04 -9.23 3.00
C SER A 114 -14.86 -10.17 3.87
N THR A 115 -15.53 -9.60 4.87
CA THR A 115 -16.56 -10.29 5.64
C THR A 115 -17.87 -10.29 4.84
N ASP A 116 -18.75 -11.25 5.12
CA ASP A 116 -20.12 -11.27 4.58
C ASP A 116 -20.96 -10.10 5.12
N ASN A 117 -20.52 -9.50 6.22
CA ASN A 117 -21.19 -8.41 6.92
C ASN A 117 -20.21 -7.27 7.23
N LEU A 118 -20.44 -6.08 6.66
CA LEU A 118 -19.65 -4.87 6.91
C LEU A 118 -19.68 -4.39 8.37
N PHE A 119 -20.63 -4.88 9.17
CA PHE A 119 -20.80 -4.52 10.59
C PHE A 119 -20.13 -5.48 11.56
N GLU A 120 -19.61 -6.62 11.09
CA GLU A 120 -19.09 -7.66 11.96
C GLU A 120 -17.59 -7.90 11.70
N GLY A 121 -16.83 -7.95 12.80
CA GLY A 121 -15.44 -8.37 12.76
C GLY A 121 -15.33 -9.89 12.72
N THR A 122 -14.26 -10.40 12.13
CA THR A 122 -13.95 -11.83 12.13
C THR A 122 -12.49 -12.05 12.41
N LYS A 123 -12.13 -13.29 12.76
CA LYS A 123 -10.74 -13.63 12.99
C LYS A 123 -9.92 -13.42 11.73
N ALA A 124 -8.75 -12.78 11.86
CA ALA A 124 -7.82 -12.62 10.77
C ALA A 124 -7.02 -13.91 10.48
N ARG A 125 -6.72 -14.16 9.21
CA ARG A 125 -5.81 -15.23 8.75
C ARG A 125 -4.36 -14.91 9.09
N ARG A 126 -3.49 -15.91 8.97
CA ARG A 126 -2.04 -15.74 9.13
C ARG A 126 -1.50 -14.70 8.14
N ILE A 127 -0.86 -13.66 8.65
CA ILE A 127 -0.42 -12.50 7.86
C ILE A 127 0.76 -12.84 6.95
N HIS A 128 1.79 -13.49 7.48
CA HIS A 128 3.05 -13.70 6.79
C HIS A 128 3.11 -15.08 6.12
N ASN A 129 3.28 -15.06 4.79
CA ASN A 129 3.48 -16.22 3.94
C ASN A 129 4.88 -16.13 3.32
N GLU A 130 5.71 -17.12 3.58
CA GLU A 130 7.10 -17.16 3.10
C GLU A 130 7.19 -17.83 1.73
N ASP A 131 8.16 -17.38 0.93
CA ASP A 131 8.59 -18.02 -0.32
C ASP A 131 7.41 -18.32 -1.27
N VAL A 132 6.59 -17.30 -1.51
CA VAL A 132 5.40 -17.43 -2.34
C VAL A 132 5.72 -17.29 -3.82
N ASP A 133 4.96 -18.01 -4.63
CA ASP A 133 4.85 -17.72 -6.05
C ASP A 133 3.98 -16.48 -6.24
N VAL A 134 4.51 -15.50 -6.97
CA VAL A 134 3.78 -14.28 -7.28
C VAL A 134 2.97 -14.51 -8.54
N PRO A 135 1.64 -14.38 -8.49
CA PRO A 135 0.84 -14.47 -9.71
C PRO A 135 1.29 -13.37 -10.67
N LYS A 136 1.39 -13.70 -11.97
CA LYS A 136 1.50 -12.66 -12.99
C LYS A 136 0.27 -11.78 -12.85
N SER A 137 0.46 -10.49 -12.59
CA SER A 137 -0.67 -9.61 -12.40
C SER A 137 -1.10 -9.06 -13.74
N ASP A 138 -2.11 -9.71 -14.30
CA ASP A 138 -2.66 -9.33 -15.59
C ASP A 138 -3.60 -8.11 -15.45
N ILE A 139 -4.04 -7.81 -14.22
CA ILE A 139 -5.11 -6.83 -13.92
C ILE A 139 -4.55 -5.54 -13.33
N CYS A 140 -3.58 -5.61 -12.40
CA CYS A 140 -3.13 -4.45 -11.64
C CYS A 140 -1.61 -4.48 -11.45
N PRO A 141 -0.87 -3.42 -11.83
CA PRO A 141 0.58 -3.42 -11.68
C PRO A 141 1.00 -3.44 -10.20
N PHE A 142 2.28 -3.68 -9.94
CA PHE A 142 2.90 -3.47 -8.64
C PHE A 142 3.38 -2.02 -8.51
N LEU A 143 3.23 -1.44 -7.32
CA LEU A 143 3.94 -0.24 -6.93
C LEU A 143 5.22 -0.67 -6.21
N PHE A 144 6.37 -0.42 -6.82
CA PHE A 144 7.67 -0.62 -6.21
C PHE A 144 8.08 0.63 -5.41
N LEU A 145 8.44 0.41 -4.15
CA LEU A 145 8.87 1.47 -3.24
C LEU A 145 10.39 1.58 -3.15
N GLY A 146 11.13 0.49 -3.40
CA GLY A 146 12.60 0.39 -3.29
C GLY A 146 13.21 0.62 -1.90
N VAL A 147 12.52 1.37 -1.05
CA VAL A 147 12.97 1.78 0.27
C VAL A 147 12.64 0.70 1.28
N LEU A 148 13.68 0.09 1.86
CA LEU A 148 13.57 -0.75 3.04
C LEU A 148 14.59 -0.30 4.08
N HIS A 149 14.11 0.12 5.24
CA HIS A 149 14.97 0.58 6.34
C HIS A 149 15.12 -0.45 7.45
N LEU A 150 14.25 -1.48 7.50
CA LEU A 150 14.31 -2.57 8.46
C LEU A 150 14.38 -3.91 7.73
N ASP A 151 15.21 -4.84 8.19
CA ASP A 151 15.11 -6.24 7.77
C ASP A 151 13.82 -6.85 8.36
N LEU A 152 12.86 -7.18 7.49
CA LEU A 152 11.54 -7.66 7.92
C LEU A 152 11.60 -9.04 8.60
N LYS A 153 12.64 -9.84 8.31
CA LYS A 153 12.77 -11.20 8.88
C LYS A 153 13.37 -11.17 10.28
N SER A 154 14.39 -10.35 10.49
CA SER A 154 15.14 -10.35 11.75
C SER A 154 14.65 -9.29 12.74
N SER A 155 14.02 -8.21 12.26
CA SER A 155 13.60 -7.07 13.09
C SER A 155 12.59 -7.49 14.19
N PRO A 156 12.96 -7.34 15.48
CA PRO A 156 12.02 -7.57 16.59
C PRO A 156 10.80 -6.66 16.53
N LEU A 157 10.97 -5.43 16.03
CA LEU A 157 9.87 -4.48 15.86
C LEU A 157 8.84 -5.00 14.85
N ILE A 158 9.30 -5.50 13.70
CA ILE A 158 8.41 -6.05 12.68
C ILE A 158 7.68 -7.30 13.21
N LYS A 159 8.38 -8.19 13.92
CA LYS A 159 7.75 -9.36 14.55
C LYS A 159 6.67 -8.96 15.55
N SER A 160 6.98 -8.03 16.46
CA SER A 160 6.03 -7.51 17.44
C SER A 160 4.83 -6.82 16.79
N ALA A 161 5.05 -6.08 15.71
CA ALA A 161 3.98 -5.45 14.94
C ALA A 161 3.08 -6.47 14.25
N LEU A 162 3.64 -7.53 13.66
CA LEU A 162 2.88 -8.62 13.07
C LEU A 162 2.05 -9.36 14.14
N GLU A 163 2.63 -9.66 15.30
CA GLU A 163 1.90 -10.24 16.44
C GLU A 163 0.77 -9.32 16.94
N PHE A 164 1.01 -8.01 16.95
CA PHE A 164 -0.01 -7.04 17.32
C PHE A 164 -1.20 -7.09 16.38
N VAL A 165 -0.97 -7.02 15.07
CA VAL A 165 -2.05 -7.06 14.09
C VAL A 165 -2.76 -8.41 14.10
N GLN A 166 -2.00 -9.51 14.19
CA GLN A 166 -2.55 -10.87 14.24
C GLN A 166 -3.44 -11.14 15.46
N SER A 167 -3.26 -10.38 16.55
CA SER A 167 -4.09 -10.44 17.75
C SER A 167 -5.44 -9.72 17.65
N ARG A 168 -5.72 -9.07 16.52
CA ARG A 168 -6.94 -8.29 16.29
C ARG A 168 -7.85 -9.02 15.29
N ASP A 169 -9.14 -8.78 15.44
CA ASP A 169 -10.11 -9.18 14.42
C ASP A 169 -9.98 -8.30 13.17
N TYR A 170 -10.14 -8.93 12.02
CA TYR A 170 -10.33 -8.27 10.75
C TYR A 170 -11.72 -7.62 10.72
N HIS A 171 -11.79 -6.35 10.34
CA HIS A 171 -13.03 -5.62 10.11
C HIS A 171 -12.87 -4.72 8.88
N PRO A 172 -13.77 -4.81 7.87
CA PRO A 172 -13.62 -4.10 6.59
C PRO A 172 -13.39 -2.58 6.69
N ILE A 173 -13.93 -1.95 7.74
CA ILE A 173 -13.90 -0.49 7.92
C ILE A 173 -12.87 -0.01 8.96
N THR A 174 -12.61 -0.76 10.02
CA THR A 174 -11.86 -0.27 11.20
C THR A 174 -10.52 -0.99 11.40
N CYS A 175 -10.34 -2.18 10.83
CA CYS A 175 -9.10 -2.95 10.90
C CYS A 175 -9.04 -3.89 9.68
N ASN A 176 -8.65 -3.36 8.52
CA ASN A 176 -8.68 -4.07 7.24
C ASN A 176 -7.27 -4.22 6.65
N CYS A 177 -7.18 -4.83 5.46
CA CYS A 177 -5.93 -5.02 4.72
C CYS A 177 -5.23 -3.70 4.35
N ILE A 178 -6.00 -2.63 4.11
CA ILE A 178 -5.51 -1.30 3.72
C ILE A 178 -4.79 -0.65 4.91
N HIS A 179 -5.43 -0.63 6.08
CA HIS A 179 -4.83 -0.15 7.34
C HIS A 179 -3.55 -0.92 7.65
N PHE A 180 -3.60 -2.26 7.53
CA PHE A 180 -2.45 -3.11 7.79
C PHE A 180 -1.29 -2.78 6.85
N ALA A 181 -1.54 -2.73 5.54
CA ALA A 181 -0.50 -2.47 4.55
C ALA A 181 0.18 -1.12 4.81
N ASP A 182 -0.59 -0.08 5.09
CA ASP A 182 -0.05 1.24 5.39
C ASP A 182 0.74 1.27 6.72
N PHE A 183 0.18 0.69 7.78
CA PHE A 183 0.86 0.52 9.06
C PHE A 183 2.20 -0.22 8.92
N PHE A 184 2.19 -1.34 8.20
CA PHE A 184 3.36 -2.18 8.02
C PHE A 184 4.44 -1.47 7.21
N VAL A 185 4.06 -0.77 6.13
CA VAL A 185 5.00 0.00 5.31
C VAL A 185 5.57 1.17 6.09
N ARG A 186 4.78 1.89 6.90
CA ARG A 186 5.31 2.93 7.79
C ARG A 186 6.38 2.38 8.71
N LEU A 187 6.17 1.22 9.32
CA LEU A 187 7.20 0.61 10.17
C LEU A 187 8.43 0.18 9.37
N ALA A 188 8.23 -0.56 8.28
CA ALA A 188 9.30 -1.09 7.43
C ALA A 188 10.19 0.01 6.82
N THR A 189 9.58 1.15 6.50
CA THR A 189 10.24 2.33 5.92
C THR A 189 10.54 3.41 6.96
N ARG A 190 10.35 3.13 8.25
CA ARG A 190 10.56 4.12 9.32
C ARG A 190 9.86 5.45 9.06
N GLY A 191 8.63 5.40 8.57
CA GLY A 191 7.75 6.55 8.37
C GLY A 191 8.10 7.38 7.14
N VAL A 192 9.13 7.00 6.36
CA VAL A 192 9.45 7.66 5.09
C VAL A 192 8.28 7.52 4.12
N VAL A 193 7.63 6.35 4.10
CA VAL A 193 6.45 6.10 3.27
C VAL A 193 5.22 5.99 4.17
N SER A 194 4.21 6.81 3.88
CA SER A 194 2.90 6.80 4.52
C SER A 194 1.78 6.93 3.48
N SER A 195 0.58 6.53 3.85
CA SER A 195 -0.59 6.45 2.97
C SER A 195 -0.33 5.62 1.69
N VAL A 196 0.45 4.54 1.81
CA VAL A 196 0.90 3.75 0.65
C VAL A 196 -0.22 3.23 -0.25
N PRO A 197 -1.41 2.84 0.27
CA PRO A 197 -2.50 2.40 -0.58
C PRO A 197 -3.04 3.54 -1.47
N LEU A 198 -3.03 4.78 -0.99
CA LEU A 198 -3.44 5.96 -1.76
C LEU A 198 -2.36 6.38 -2.76
N LEU A 199 -1.07 6.23 -2.39
CA LEU A 199 0.05 6.39 -3.32
C LEU A 199 0.01 5.36 -4.47
N TYR A 200 -0.46 4.13 -4.18
CA TYR A 200 -0.76 3.15 -5.21
C TYR A 200 -1.86 3.64 -6.15
N ASP A 201 -2.96 4.18 -5.63
CA ASP A 201 -4.10 4.59 -6.46
C ASP A 201 -3.73 5.71 -7.45
N ILE A 202 -2.85 6.64 -7.08
CA ILE A 202 -2.41 7.71 -7.99
C ILE A 202 -1.37 7.26 -9.02
N THR A 203 -0.63 6.18 -8.75
CA THR A 203 0.52 5.75 -9.58
C THR A 203 0.16 4.56 -10.48
N CYS A 204 -0.57 3.62 -9.90
CA CYS A 204 -0.81 2.28 -10.44
C CYS A 204 -2.30 2.01 -10.68
N GLY A 205 -3.17 2.62 -9.88
CA GLY A 205 -4.57 2.28 -9.77
C GLY A 205 -5.52 3.12 -10.62
N SER A 206 -6.80 3.05 -10.25
CA SER A 206 -7.91 3.79 -10.87
C SER A 206 -8.76 4.40 -9.77
N ILE A 207 -8.83 5.72 -9.79
CA ILE A 207 -9.54 6.53 -8.81
C ILE A 207 -10.89 6.95 -9.41
N PRO A 208 -11.98 6.88 -8.64
CA PRO A 208 -13.28 7.32 -9.14
C PRO A 208 -13.28 8.82 -9.43
N VAL A 209 -13.91 9.21 -10.54
CA VAL A 209 -14.01 10.61 -10.98
C VAL A 209 -14.97 11.41 -10.10
N GLU A 210 -15.93 10.74 -9.47
CA GLU A 210 -16.94 11.32 -8.59
C GLU A 210 -17.02 10.52 -7.29
N ASN A 211 -17.58 11.12 -6.24
CA ASN A 211 -17.87 10.41 -5.00
C ASN A 211 -18.92 9.31 -5.25
N PRO A 212 -18.57 8.02 -5.10
CA PRO A 212 -19.56 6.98 -5.23
C PRO A 212 -20.62 7.13 -4.12
N PRO A 213 -21.93 7.09 -4.43
CA PRO A 213 -22.99 7.28 -3.44
C PRO A 213 -22.87 6.36 -2.22
N LEU A 214 -22.35 5.15 -2.43
CA LEU A 214 -22.11 4.21 -1.34
C LEU A 214 -21.09 4.73 -0.33
N LEU A 215 -20.04 5.44 -0.75
CA LEU A 215 -19.07 6.00 0.19
C LEU A 215 -19.74 7.05 1.07
N ALA A 216 -20.60 7.90 0.50
CA ALA A 216 -21.38 8.86 1.28
C ALA A 216 -22.28 8.15 2.32
N ILE A 217 -22.88 7.02 1.94
CA ILE A 217 -23.68 6.20 2.87
C ILE A 217 -22.79 5.62 3.98
N LEU A 218 -21.59 5.12 3.66
CA LEU A 218 -20.64 4.62 4.67
C LEU A 218 -20.24 5.72 5.66
N GLU A 219 -19.98 6.93 5.17
CA GLU A 219 -19.65 8.08 6.02
C GLU A 219 -20.78 8.42 6.99
N ILE A 220 -22.03 8.37 6.53
CA ILE A 220 -23.21 8.60 7.36
C ILE A 220 -23.40 7.48 8.39
N LEU A 221 -23.31 6.21 7.96
CA LEU A 221 -23.61 5.06 8.81
C LEU A 221 -22.53 4.81 9.87
N TYR A 222 -21.26 4.99 9.52
CA TYR A 222 -20.13 4.67 10.40
C TYR A 222 -19.50 5.89 11.04
N VAL A 223 -19.97 7.09 10.72
CA VAL A 223 -19.37 8.36 11.17
C VAL A 223 -17.86 8.35 10.92
N THR A 224 -17.46 7.72 9.80
CA THR A 224 -16.07 7.43 9.44
C THR A 224 -15.85 7.87 8.01
N PHE A 225 -14.94 8.82 7.81
CA PHE A 225 -14.56 9.28 6.48
C PHE A 225 -13.88 8.18 5.69
N TRP A 226 -14.12 8.11 4.38
CA TRP A 226 -13.53 7.07 3.51
C TRP A 226 -11.99 7.02 3.61
N ILE A 227 -11.34 8.17 3.82
CA ILE A 227 -9.88 8.30 3.98
C ILE A 227 -9.40 7.56 5.22
N GLN A 228 -10.20 7.56 6.29
CA GLN A 228 -9.86 6.85 7.52
C GLN A 228 -9.90 5.34 7.36
N VAL A 229 -10.60 4.82 6.34
CA VAL A 229 -10.61 3.39 5.96
C VAL A 229 -9.35 3.02 5.16
N CYS A 230 -8.66 4.03 4.62
CA CYS A 230 -7.49 3.89 3.76
C CYS A 230 -6.17 4.30 4.44
N ASP A 231 -6.19 4.53 5.75
CA ASP A 231 -5.08 5.11 6.50
C ASP A 231 -4.68 4.25 7.70
N GLY A 232 -3.39 3.88 7.78
CA GLY A 232 -2.83 3.06 8.84
C GLY A 232 -2.45 3.82 10.10
N SER A 233 -2.60 5.16 10.14
CA SER A 233 -2.20 6.01 11.28
C SER A 233 -2.78 5.54 12.62
N LYS A 234 -4.09 5.24 12.66
CA LYS A 234 -4.79 4.79 13.87
C LYS A 234 -4.23 3.45 14.36
N LEU A 235 -3.89 2.55 13.45
CA LEU A 235 -3.31 1.25 13.79
C LEU A 235 -1.88 1.43 14.34
N LEU A 236 -1.11 2.36 13.76
CA LEU A 236 0.23 2.71 14.27
C LEU A 236 0.17 3.34 15.66
N ALA A 237 -0.73 4.30 15.88
CA ALA A 237 -0.95 4.91 17.19
C ALA A 237 -1.39 3.88 18.23
N ALA A 238 -2.28 2.95 17.88
CA ALA A 238 -2.67 1.86 18.77
C ALA A 238 -1.51 0.91 19.10
N TYR A 239 -0.64 0.61 18.11
CA TYR A 239 0.56 -0.18 18.34
C TYR A 239 1.52 0.53 19.29
N ARG A 240 1.77 1.83 19.09
CA ARG A 240 2.56 2.68 20.01
C ARG A 240 2.05 2.61 21.44
N MET A 241 0.74 2.77 21.62
CA MET A 241 0.12 2.73 22.94
C MET A 241 0.30 1.36 23.62
N ARG A 242 0.16 0.26 22.86
CA ARG A 242 0.40 -1.11 23.38
C ARG A 242 1.84 -1.31 23.83
N CYS A 243 2.80 -0.85 23.04
CA CYS A 243 4.22 -1.03 23.33
C CYS A 243 4.73 -0.10 24.42
N GLY A 244 3.91 0.86 24.86
CA GLY A 244 4.34 1.94 25.75
C GLY A 244 5.42 2.83 25.12
N HIS A 245 6.01 3.71 25.91
CA HIS A 245 7.22 4.46 25.51
C HIS A 245 8.49 3.58 25.48
N GLU A 246 8.36 2.25 25.58
CA GLU A 246 9.41 1.32 26.01
C GLU A 246 9.79 0.24 24.99
N ILE A 247 9.63 0.46 23.68
CA ILE A 247 10.51 -0.25 22.73
C ILE A 247 11.88 0.44 22.79
N ARG A 248 12.63 0.14 23.85
CA ARG A 248 13.99 0.62 24.08
C ARG A 248 14.98 -0.45 23.64
N ASP A 249 15.84 -0.09 22.69
CA ASP A 249 17.11 -0.77 22.50
C ASP A 249 17.99 -0.52 23.76
N PRO A 250 18.77 -1.49 24.27
CA PRO A 250 19.58 -1.29 25.46
C PRO A 250 20.65 -0.22 25.21
N GLY A 251 20.39 1.02 25.64
CA GLY A 251 21.36 2.12 25.58
C GLY A 251 20.84 3.54 25.33
N SER A 252 19.53 3.76 25.11
CA SER A 252 18.98 5.09 24.77
C SER A 252 18.12 5.74 25.87
N THR A 253 18.23 7.06 26.04
CA THR A 253 17.54 7.88 27.06
C THR A 253 16.46 8.84 26.51
N ARG A 254 16.19 8.87 25.21
CA ARG A 254 15.13 9.72 24.61
C ARG A 254 14.47 9.04 23.40
N GLY A 255 13.15 8.89 23.43
CA GLY A 255 12.31 8.52 22.27
C GLY A 255 12.59 7.15 21.64
N LEU A 256 11.69 6.70 20.77
CA LEU A 256 11.76 5.39 20.11
C LEU A 256 12.82 5.42 18.99
N ARG A 257 14.10 5.29 19.36
CA ARG A 257 15.23 5.31 18.42
C ARG A 257 15.56 3.90 17.97
N ILE A 258 15.19 3.52 16.74
CA ILE A 258 15.54 2.22 16.17
C ILE A 258 16.96 2.30 15.60
N VAL A 259 17.95 1.73 16.28
CA VAL A 259 19.27 1.51 15.67
C VAL A 259 19.14 0.32 14.71
N THR A 260 19.37 0.53 13.41
CA THR A 260 19.63 -0.61 12.49
C THR A 260 21.11 -0.69 12.21
N GLU A 261 21.72 -1.83 12.50
CA GLU A 261 22.99 -2.17 11.87
C GLU A 261 22.77 -2.33 10.36
N LYS A 262 23.24 -1.37 9.57
CA LYS A 262 23.37 -1.57 8.12
C LYS A 262 24.68 -2.31 7.88
N ALA A 263 24.62 -3.57 7.45
CA ALA A 263 25.78 -4.22 6.84
C ALA A 263 26.03 -3.54 5.49
N SER A 264 27.02 -2.65 5.43
CA SER A 264 27.57 -2.19 4.16
C SER A 264 28.92 -2.87 3.97
N PHE A 265 29.05 -3.60 2.87
CA PHE A 265 30.34 -4.02 2.36
C PHE A 265 30.97 -2.79 1.71
N VAL A 266 32.08 -2.33 2.27
CA VAL A 266 33.01 -1.46 1.55
C VAL A 266 34.05 -2.40 0.97
N GLU A 267 34.11 -2.51 -0.36
CA GLU A 267 35.28 -3.05 -1.04
C GLU A 267 36.44 -2.09 -0.76
N GLU A 268 37.43 -2.57 0.00
CA GLU A 268 38.74 -1.91 0.10
C GLU A 268 39.47 -2.16 -1.23
N ASN A 269 39.31 -1.26 -2.20
CA ASN A 269 40.31 -1.09 -3.25
C ASN A 269 41.46 -0.26 -2.66
N GLY A 270 42.40 -0.98 -2.04
CA GLY A 270 43.68 -0.44 -1.59
C GLY A 270 44.67 -0.33 -2.75
N TYR A 271 44.96 0.91 -3.12
CA TYR A 271 46.19 1.50 -3.64
C TYR A 271 47.26 0.62 -4.32
N GLY A 272 47.59 1.00 -5.56
CA GLY A 272 48.95 0.97 -6.09
C GLY A 272 49.23 2.30 -6.79
N ASP A 273 50.03 3.15 -6.15
CA ASP A 273 50.76 4.23 -6.80
C ASP A 273 51.66 3.63 -7.89
N ASP A 274 51.66 4.21 -9.09
CA ASP A 274 52.84 4.23 -9.93
C ASP A 274 52.80 5.50 -10.82
N GLU A 275 53.76 6.37 -10.56
CA GLU A 275 54.14 7.51 -11.37
C GLU A 275 54.54 7.07 -12.78
N ARG A 276 54.07 7.77 -13.84
CA ARG A 276 54.89 8.13 -15.02
C ARG A 276 54.18 9.04 -16.02
N ALA A 277 54.75 10.25 -16.14
CA ALA A 277 55.20 10.92 -17.36
C ALA A 277 54.24 11.19 -18.54
N ASN A 278 54.14 12.49 -18.86
CA ASN A 278 54.14 13.11 -20.20
C ASN A 278 53.42 12.42 -21.36
N LYS A 279 52.44 13.11 -21.96
CA LYS A 279 52.68 13.82 -23.24
C LYS A 279 51.49 14.67 -23.68
N ASP A 280 51.87 15.81 -24.23
CA ASP A 280 51.07 16.72 -25.04
C ASP A 280 50.48 16.03 -26.29
N HIS A 281 49.26 16.43 -26.67
CA HIS A 281 48.73 16.64 -28.02
C HIS A 281 47.26 17.07 -27.87
N ASP A 282 46.92 18.33 -28.13
CA ASP A 282 46.66 18.94 -29.45
C ASP A 282 45.38 18.41 -30.11
N ASP A 283 44.48 19.38 -30.27
CA ASP A 283 43.69 19.67 -31.47
C ASP A 283 42.39 18.90 -31.80
N ASN A 284 41.37 19.75 -32.01
CA ASN A 284 40.21 19.62 -32.89
C ASN A 284 39.09 18.66 -32.41
N ASP A 285 37.82 18.89 -32.70
CA ASP A 285 37.22 19.66 -33.78
C ASP A 285 35.76 19.97 -33.43
N ASP A 286 35.25 21.00 -34.10
CA ASP A 286 33.89 21.50 -34.08
C ASP A 286 32.87 20.47 -34.60
N GLY A 287 31.60 20.62 -34.20
CA GLY A 287 30.53 19.76 -34.69
C GLY A 287 29.15 20.17 -34.25
N ASP A 288 28.70 21.34 -34.73
CA ASP A 288 27.30 21.74 -34.77
C ASP A 288 26.43 20.67 -35.44
N GLY A 289 25.21 20.49 -34.93
CA GLY A 289 24.25 19.54 -35.45
C GLY A 289 22.83 19.93 -35.08
N ASP A 290 22.37 21.04 -35.63
CA ASP A 290 20.95 21.37 -35.76
C ASP A 290 20.23 20.26 -36.54
N GLY A 291 19.07 19.87 -36.05
CA GLY A 291 18.24 18.83 -36.65
C GLY A 291 16.77 19.06 -36.33
N ASP A 292 16.19 20.05 -37.02
CA ASP A 292 14.76 20.19 -37.20
C ASP A 292 14.21 18.93 -37.88
N GLY A 293 13.14 18.38 -37.33
CA GLY A 293 12.47 17.18 -37.82
C GLY A 293 10.98 17.31 -37.63
N ASP A 294 10.37 18.17 -38.46
CA ASP A 294 8.94 18.17 -38.75
C ASP A 294 8.50 16.79 -39.26
N SER A 295 7.41 16.26 -38.70
CA SER A 295 6.52 15.36 -39.43
C SER A 295 5.14 15.38 -38.79
N ASP A 296 4.27 16.15 -39.44
CA ASP A 296 2.83 15.98 -39.46
C ASP A 296 2.51 14.57 -39.97
N ASP A 297 1.64 13.85 -39.27
CA ASP A 297 0.87 12.76 -39.87
C ASP A 297 -0.55 12.81 -39.31
N ASP A 298 -1.42 13.36 -40.16
CA ASP A 298 -2.87 13.27 -40.11
C ASP A 298 -3.30 11.80 -40.07
N TYR A 299 -4.15 11.43 -39.11
CA TYR A 299 -4.92 10.19 -39.18
C TYR A 299 -6.40 10.50 -38.99
N ASP A 300 -7.05 10.76 -40.12
CA ASP A 300 -8.50 10.66 -40.30
C ASP A 300 -8.89 9.18 -40.35
N GLY A 301 -9.67 8.75 -39.35
CA GLY A 301 -10.18 7.39 -39.22
C GLY A 301 -11.67 7.41 -38.91
N ASP A 302 -12.44 7.76 -39.93
CA ASP A 302 -13.89 7.68 -40.03
C ASP A 302 -14.44 6.25 -39.87
N GLY A 303 -15.68 6.16 -39.40
CA GLY A 303 -16.56 5.01 -39.64
C GLY A 303 -16.70 4.00 -38.50
N GLY A 304 -17.93 3.83 -38.00
CA GLY A 304 -18.27 2.61 -37.26
C GLY A 304 -19.54 2.60 -36.44
N ASP A 305 -20.59 3.25 -36.92
CA ASP A 305 -21.96 3.05 -36.43
C ASP A 305 -22.33 1.56 -36.55
N ASN A 306 -22.79 0.94 -35.47
CA ASN A 306 -23.59 -0.29 -35.51
C ASN A 306 -24.34 -0.46 -34.20
N SER A 307 -25.50 0.17 -34.17
CA SER A 307 -26.71 -0.31 -33.53
C SER A 307 -26.81 -1.83 -33.51
N ARG A 308 -26.96 -2.42 -32.33
CA ARG A 308 -27.73 -3.65 -32.18
C ARG A 308 -28.51 -3.63 -30.88
N GLU A 309 -29.75 -3.21 -31.04
CA GLU A 309 -30.87 -3.57 -30.18
C GLU A 309 -30.97 -5.10 -30.12
N GLU A 310 -31.03 -5.66 -28.92
CA GLU A 310 -31.71 -6.93 -28.70
C GLU A 310 -32.50 -6.80 -27.40
N GLU A 311 -33.77 -6.46 -27.58
CA GLU A 311 -34.83 -6.64 -26.62
C GLU A 311 -34.96 -8.14 -26.29
N ALA A 312 -34.97 -8.48 -25.01
CA ALA A 312 -35.49 -9.76 -24.54
C ALA A 312 -36.38 -9.52 -23.31
N ASP A 313 -37.64 -9.32 -23.67
CA ASP A 313 -38.91 -9.69 -23.07
C ASP A 313 -38.99 -10.22 -21.62
N PHE A 314 -40.10 -9.80 -21.04
CA PHE A 314 -40.68 -9.98 -19.72
C PHE A 314 -40.76 -11.42 -19.20
N GLY A 315 -40.33 -11.61 -17.95
CA GLY A 315 -40.76 -12.69 -17.07
C GLY A 315 -41.36 -12.12 -15.78
N ARG A 316 -42.70 -12.08 -15.71
CA ARG A 316 -43.48 -11.60 -14.57
C ARG A 316 -43.31 -12.46 -13.30
N SER A 317 -43.56 -11.79 -12.16
CA SER A 317 -44.21 -12.30 -10.93
C SER A 317 -43.33 -12.94 -9.84
N ARG A 318 -43.09 -12.17 -8.77
CA ARG A 318 -43.80 -12.37 -7.49
C ARG A 318 -43.49 -11.26 -6.50
N THR A 319 -44.48 -10.40 -6.29
CA THR A 319 -44.66 -9.60 -5.09
C THR A 319 -44.82 -10.56 -3.90
N GLN A 320 -43.85 -10.60 -3.00
CA GLN A 320 -44.06 -11.10 -1.64
C GLN A 320 -43.98 -9.93 -0.68
N GLN A 321 -45.12 -9.70 -0.03
CA GLN A 321 -45.34 -8.74 1.03
C GLN A 321 -44.41 -9.03 2.20
N LEU A 322 -43.73 -7.99 2.67
CA LEU A 322 -43.12 -7.92 3.99
C LEU A 322 -44.21 -8.01 5.07
N PRO A 323 -44.06 -8.86 6.09
CA PRO A 323 -44.62 -8.55 7.39
C PRO A 323 -43.64 -7.61 8.12
N LEU A 324 -44.06 -6.35 8.25
CA LEU A 324 -43.64 -5.47 9.32
C LEU A 324 -44.03 -6.14 10.63
N ASP A 325 -43.06 -6.55 11.44
CA ASP A 325 -43.30 -6.78 12.86
C ASP A 325 -42.34 -5.92 13.67
N VAL A 326 -42.93 -4.90 14.27
CA VAL A 326 -42.30 -3.92 15.15
C VAL A 326 -42.62 -4.39 16.56
N THR A 327 -41.66 -5.02 17.24
CA THR A 327 -41.71 -5.13 18.70
C THR A 327 -40.33 -4.90 19.30
N ALA A 328 -40.30 -3.86 20.12
CA ALA A 328 -39.20 -3.47 20.98
C ALA A 328 -38.92 -4.54 22.03
N THR A 329 -37.65 -4.69 22.43
CA THR A 329 -37.32 -4.95 23.84
C THR A 329 -35.96 -4.36 24.17
N ALA A 330 -35.98 -3.32 25.00
CA ALA A 330 -34.86 -2.88 25.79
C ALA A 330 -34.77 -3.71 27.07
N ALA A 331 -33.58 -4.24 27.38
CA ALA A 331 -33.09 -4.61 28.72
C ALA A 331 -31.59 -4.89 28.54
N ALA A 332 -30.68 -4.01 28.96
CA ALA A 332 -30.15 -3.91 30.32
C ALA A 332 -29.65 -5.27 30.87
N VAL A 333 -28.35 -5.36 31.18
CA VAL A 333 -27.81 -5.65 32.52
C VAL A 333 -26.31 -6.00 32.43
N ALA A 334 -25.56 -5.38 33.37
CA ALA A 334 -24.23 -5.68 33.92
C ALA A 334 -22.99 -5.31 33.10
#